data_AF-A0A961RFY7-F1
#
_entry.id   AF-A0A961RFY7-F1
#
_cell.length_a   1.000
_cell.length_b   1.000
_cell.length_c   1.000
_cell.angle_alpha   90.00
_cell.angle_beta   90.00
_cell.angle_gamma   90.00
#
_symmetry.space_group_name_H-M   'P 1'
#
loop_
_entity.id
_entity.type
_entity.pdbx_description
1 polymer ?
#
loop_
_entity_poly.entity_id
_entity_poly.type
_entity_poly.pdbx_seq_one_letter_code
_entity_poly.pdbx_strand_id
1 'polypeptide(L)'
;MQVPVSARMLRMMLCWLLLTVLAACQTSVPYFAEPSPHLASGRPDPRLVVSRSISERAASALQRIPVAKGKLGLAPGFEDHLLSALQPLDIVMVRSPRGPVRNGIPSYFTHAIIWLGTKRQLTAAGLWDHPSLAPYRGDIEAGDVALEAINTHVHLMKLSRVTDRDVLAIVRPPQSALRHRGRVLARALDTIGRPYDTNLDLDDRDRLTCAELVVEVFPSLVLPVRYSLGRRTLIPDDIVRLAAEGEAGFRLREAFATRPDGRYYRLRRGEVQKRLTTPARTPPFDYY
;
A
#
# COMPACT_ATOMS: atom_id res chain seq x y z
N MET A 1 16.18 -36.24 45.48
CA MET A 1 14.79 -36.40 45.00
C MET A 1 14.54 -35.33 43.94
N GLN A 2 14.58 -35.69 42.66
CA GLN A 2 14.19 -34.80 41.56
C GLN A 2 12.72 -35.05 41.24
N VAL A 3 11.88 -34.02 41.39
CA VAL A 3 10.46 -34.11 41.06
C VAL A 3 10.32 -34.03 39.54
N PRO A 4 9.66 -35.00 38.87
CA PRO A 4 9.51 -34.96 37.42
C PRO A 4 8.58 -33.82 37.01
N VAL A 5 9.07 -32.92 36.15
CA VAL A 5 8.25 -31.88 35.55
C VAL A 5 7.19 -32.54 34.69
N SER A 6 5.93 -32.39 35.05
CA SER A 6 4.82 -33.00 34.30
C SER A 6 4.73 -32.43 32.88
N ALA A 7 4.27 -33.23 31.92
CA ALA A 7 4.06 -32.80 30.54
C ALA A 7 3.15 -31.55 30.43
N ARG A 8 2.30 -31.29 31.43
CA ARG A 8 1.51 -30.05 31.54
C ARG A 8 2.37 -28.83 31.87
N MET A 9 3.32 -28.92 32.80
CA MET A 9 4.26 -27.83 33.10
C MET A 9 5.15 -27.53 31.89
N LEU A 10 5.61 -28.56 31.17
CA LEU A 10 6.42 -28.36 29.96
C LEU A 10 5.64 -27.64 28.85
N ARG A 11 4.37 -27.99 28.63
CA ARG A 11 3.48 -27.27 27.69
C ARG A 11 3.19 -25.84 28.14
N MET A 12 3.03 -25.60 29.44
CA MET A 12 2.77 -24.26 29.97
C MET A 12 3.99 -23.35 29.86
N MET A 13 5.19 -23.89 30.12
CA MET A 13 6.46 -23.19 29.92
C MET A 13 6.73 -22.91 28.44
N LEU A 14 6.40 -23.85 27.53
CA LEU A 14 6.53 -23.63 26.08
C LEU A 14 5.56 -22.55 25.58
N CYS A 15 4.31 -22.54 26.07
CA CYS A 15 3.34 -21.48 25.78
C CYS A 15 3.81 -20.11 26.33
N TRP A 16 4.39 -20.08 27.53
CA TRP A 16 4.97 -18.86 28.10
C TRP A 16 6.19 -18.37 27.31
N LEU A 17 7.07 -19.26 26.84
CA LEU A 17 8.18 -18.90 25.96
C LEU A 17 7.69 -18.36 24.60
N LEU A 18 6.64 -18.96 24.03
CA LEU A 18 6.00 -18.48 22.80
C LEU A 18 5.32 -17.12 23.00
N LEU A 19 4.68 -16.90 24.16
CA LEU A 19 4.06 -15.62 24.52
C LEU A 19 5.08 -14.54 24.83
N THR A 20 6.23 -14.86 25.42
CA THR A 20 7.31 -13.88 25.66
C THR A 20 8.09 -13.54 24.39
N VAL A 21 8.23 -14.48 23.44
CA VAL A 21 8.73 -14.19 22.08
C VAL A 21 7.75 -13.30 21.30
N LEU A 22 6.44 -13.45 21.51
CA LEU A 22 5.41 -12.57 20.90
C LEU A 22 5.26 -11.21 21.61
N ALA A 23 5.71 -11.08 22.86
CA ALA A 23 5.65 -9.85 23.66
C ALA A 23 6.98 -9.08 23.70
N ALA A 24 8.04 -9.57 23.03
CA ALA A 24 9.27 -8.83 22.87
C ALA A 24 9.08 -7.65 21.89
N CYS A 25 8.73 -6.50 22.48
CA CYS A 25 8.88 -5.15 21.92
C CYS A 25 8.54 -4.98 20.43
N GLN A 26 7.32 -4.52 20.16
CA GLN A 26 7.01 -3.69 19.00
C GLN A 26 7.71 -2.32 19.13
N THR A 27 9.05 -2.31 19.16
CA THR A 27 9.77 -1.16 18.63
C THR A 27 9.64 -1.28 17.12
N SER A 28 9.07 -0.25 16.50
CA SER A 28 9.06 -0.14 15.04
C SER A 28 10.51 -0.15 14.56
N VAL A 29 11.04 -1.33 14.24
CA VAL A 29 12.30 -1.45 13.52
C VAL A 29 12.09 -0.68 12.22
N PRO A 30 12.81 0.41 11.95
CA PRO A 30 12.77 1.04 10.64
C PRO A 30 13.25 -0.02 9.66
N TYR A 31 12.32 -0.59 8.89
CA TYR A 31 12.64 -1.64 7.95
C TYR A 31 13.41 -1.01 6.80
N PHE A 32 14.73 -1.14 6.90
CA PHE A 32 15.64 -0.89 5.80
C PHE A 32 15.44 -2.01 4.77
N ALA A 33 15.43 -1.67 3.48
CA ALA A 33 15.56 -2.70 2.44
C ALA A 33 16.83 -3.50 2.73
N GLU A 34 16.70 -4.80 2.98
CA GLU A 34 17.84 -5.61 3.37
C GLU A 34 18.87 -5.61 2.22
N PRO A 35 20.17 -5.42 2.49
CA PRO A 35 21.17 -5.77 1.51
C PRO A 35 21.02 -7.25 1.16
N SER A 36 21.06 -7.60 -0.13
CA SER A 36 20.91 -8.99 -0.56
C SER A 36 22.25 -9.59 -1.00
N PRO A 37 23.03 -10.21 -0.10
CA PRO A 37 24.21 -10.98 -0.48
C PRO A 37 23.82 -12.21 -1.34
N HIS A 38 22.56 -12.65 -1.26
CA HIS A 38 22.04 -13.78 -2.05
C HIS A 38 21.75 -13.39 -3.50
N LEU A 39 21.21 -12.20 -3.78
CA LEU A 39 21.12 -11.70 -5.16
C LEU A 39 22.51 -11.58 -5.79
N ALA A 40 23.45 -10.96 -5.08
CA ALA A 40 24.80 -10.74 -5.60
C ALA A 40 25.56 -12.04 -5.91
N SER A 41 25.22 -13.14 -5.21
CA SER A 41 25.83 -14.45 -5.41
C SER A 41 25.03 -15.40 -6.31
N GLY A 42 23.86 -14.97 -6.81
CA GLY A 42 22.96 -15.82 -7.62
C GLY A 42 22.37 -17.02 -6.86
N ARG A 43 22.45 -17.03 -5.53
CA ARG A 43 21.99 -18.14 -4.68
C ARG A 43 20.55 -17.90 -4.22
N PRO A 44 19.70 -18.94 -4.17
CA PRO A 44 18.36 -18.80 -3.62
C PRO A 44 18.42 -18.45 -2.12
N ASP A 45 17.67 -17.43 -1.71
CA ASP A 45 17.62 -17.00 -0.31
C ASP A 45 16.82 -18.01 0.52
N PRO A 46 17.38 -18.58 1.61
CA PRO A 46 16.70 -19.61 2.41
C PRO A 46 15.38 -19.12 3.03
N ARG A 47 15.18 -17.81 3.19
CA ARG A 47 13.92 -17.22 3.68
C ARG A 47 12.77 -17.36 2.67
N LEU A 48 13.06 -17.55 1.38
CA LEU A 48 12.05 -17.80 0.36
C LEU A 48 11.29 -19.10 0.62
N VAL A 49 11.99 -20.15 1.06
CA VAL A 49 11.40 -21.48 1.32
C VAL A 49 10.42 -21.42 2.49
N VAL A 50 10.81 -20.74 3.57
CA VAL A 50 10.00 -20.58 4.79
C VAL A 50 8.78 -19.69 4.54
N SER A 51 8.93 -18.61 3.78
CA SER A 51 7.81 -17.70 3.50
C SER A 51 6.80 -18.30 2.52
N ARG A 52 7.24 -18.97 1.43
CA ARG A 52 6.32 -19.59 0.44
C ARG A 52 5.41 -20.67 1.03
N SER A 53 5.86 -21.37 2.07
CA SER A 53 5.12 -22.47 2.70
C SER A 53 4.01 -22.00 3.65
N ILE A 54 4.05 -20.73 4.08
CA ILE A 54 3.07 -20.14 5.01
C ILE A 54 2.17 -19.12 4.28
N SER A 55 2.59 -18.58 3.13
CA SER A 55 2.21 -17.24 2.71
C SER A 55 0.80 -17.06 2.13
N GLU A 56 0.38 -17.76 1.07
CA GLU A 56 -0.79 -17.26 0.32
C GLU A 56 -2.11 -17.44 1.06
N ARG A 57 -2.42 -18.67 1.49
CA ARG A 57 -3.68 -18.94 2.19
C ARG A 57 -3.74 -18.23 3.53
N ALA A 58 -2.62 -18.16 4.26
CA ALA A 58 -2.58 -17.44 5.53
C ALA A 58 -2.67 -15.93 5.30
N ALA A 59 -1.96 -15.35 4.33
CA ALA A 59 -2.05 -13.92 4.03
C ALA A 59 -3.45 -13.53 3.56
N SER A 60 -4.06 -14.30 2.66
CA SER A 60 -5.46 -14.08 2.25
C SER A 60 -6.43 -14.21 3.43
N ALA A 61 -6.19 -15.13 4.37
CA ALA A 61 -7.00 -15.24 5.58
C ALA A 61 -6.80 -14.04 6.52
N LEU A 62 -5.56 -13.58 6.71
CA LEU A 62 -5.24 -12.41 7.55
C LEU A 62 -5.90 -11.13 7.03
N GLN A 63 -6.03 -10.97 5.71
CA GLN A 63 -6.71 -9.81 5.11
C GLN A 63 -8.23 -9.81 5.34
N ARG A 64 -8.83 -10.98 5.65
CA ARG A 64 -10.26 -11.11 5.95
C ARG A 64 -10.60 -10.88 7.43
N ILE A 65 -9.60 -10.79 8.29
CA ILE A 65 -9.82 -10.54 9.72
C ILE A 65 -10.42 -9.13 9.88
N PRO A 66 -11.61 -9.00 10.51
CA PRO A 66 -12.20 -7.70 10.77
C PRO A 66 -11.27 -6.82 11.61
N VAL A 67 -11.03 -5.60 11.14
CA VAL A 67 -10.25 -4.59 11.85
C VAL A 67 -11.13 -3.39 12.17
N ALA A 68 -10.72 -2.63 13.19
CA ALA A 68 -11.40 -1.38 13.51
C ALA A 68 -11.37 -0.45 12.29
N LYS A 69 -12.52 0.18 12.02
CA LYS A 69 -12.65 1.18 10.96
C LYS A 69 -11.87 2.45 11.27
N GLY A 70 -11.38 3.11 10.22
CA GLY A 70 -10.78 4.42 10.32
C GLY A 70 -11.83 5.52 10.47
N LYS A 71 -11.40 6.70 10.91
CA LYS A 71 -12.33 7.80 11.24
C LYS A 71 -12.37 8.95 10.24
N LEU A 72 -11.55 8.96 9.18
CA LEU A 72 -11.49 10.10 8.25
C LEU A 72 -12.85 10.37 7.58
N GLY A 73 -13.51 9.35 7.03
CA GLY A 73 -14.84 9.49 6.41
C GLY A 73 -15.96 9.88 7.38
N LEU A 74 -15.76 9.72 8.69
CA LEU A 74 -16.71 10.14 9.73
C LEU A 74 -16.52 11.60 10.14
N ALA A 75 -15.37 12.20 9.81
CA ALA A 75 -15.06 13.56 10.20
C ALA A 75 -15.87 14.55 9.33
N PRO A 76 -16.63 15.48 9.93
CA PRO A 76 -17.50 16.38 9.18
C PRO A 76 -16.76 17.14 8.07
N GLY A 77 -17.32 17.10 6.85
CA GLY A 77 -16.79 17.78 5.66
C GLY A 77 -15.50 17.21 5.09
N PHE A 78 -14.99 16.07 5.59
CA PHE A 78 -13.75 15.48 5.08
C PHE A 78 -13.90 14.96 3.65
N GLU A 79 -14.97 14.22 3.33
CA GLU A 79 -15.15 13.67 1.98
C GLU A 79 -15.30 14.78 0.93
N ASP A 80 -16.03 15.85 1.25
CA ASP A 80 -16.15 17.02 0.37
C ASP A 80 -14.80 17.71 0.15
N HIS A 81 -14.01 17.90 1.22
CA HIS A 81 -12.65 18.43 1.12
C HIS A 81 -11.81 17.53 0.21
N LEU A 82 -11.82 16.23 0.47
CA LEU A 82 -11.03 15.25 -0.28
C LEU A 82 -11.40 15.25 -1.77
N LEU A 83 -12.70 15.26 -2.11
CA LEU A 83 -13.20 15.34 -3.48
C LEU A 83 -12.81 16.65 -4.18
N SER A 84 -12.69 17.76 -3.44
CA SER A 84 -12.24 19.05 -3.97
C SER A 84 -10.74 19.07 -4.28
N ALA A 85 -9.93 18.31 -3.52
CA ALA A 85 -8.49 18.25 -3.65
C ALA A 85 -8.01 17.24 -4.72
N LEU A 86 -8.74 16.13 -4.87
CA LEU A 86 -8.41 15.04 -5.78
C LEU A 86 -8.65 15.39 -7.25
N GLN A 87 -7.77 14.89 -8.11
CA GLN A 87 -7.92 14.90 -9.56
C GLN A 87 -7.82 13.49 -10.12
N PRO A 88 -8.52 13.17 -11.23
CA PRO A 88 -8.37 11.87 -11.90
C PRO A 88 -6.89 11.56 -12.15
N LEU A 89 -6.50 10.34 -11.79
CA LEU A 89 -5.15 9.78 -11.83
C LEU A 89 -4.20 10.27 -10.72
N ASP A 90 -4.71 10.90 -9.66
CA ASP A 90 -3.97 11.03 -8.40
C ASP A 90 -3.81 9.63 -7.73
N ILE A 91 -2.75 9.46 -6.96
CA ILE A 91 -2.50 8.27 -6.14
C ILE A 91 -2.86 8.62 -4.69
N VAL A 92 -3.78 7.86 -4.11
CA VAL A 92 -4.20 7.99 -2.72
C VAL A 92 -3.45 6.96 -1.89
N MET A 93 -2.55 7.45 -1.04
CA MET A 93 -1.73 6.64 -0.16
C MET A 93 -2.42 6.57 1.19
N VAL A 94 -2.65 5.36 1.72
CA VAL A 94 -3.37 5.19 2.98
C VAL A 94 -2.59 4.35 3.96
N ARG A 95 -2.83 4.61 5.23
CA ARG A 95 -2.42 3.70 6.29
C ARG A 95 -3.57 2.75 6.60
N SER A 96 -3.35 1.45 6.42
CA SER A 96 -4.31 0.41 6.80
C SER A 96 -4.57 0.47 8.32
N PRO A 97 -5.79 0.11 8.76
CA PRO A 97 -6.09 0.06 10.18
C PRO A 97 -5.17 -0.90 10.96
N ARG A 98 -5.14 -0.75 12.29
CA ARG A 98 -4.35 -1.65 13.15
C ARG A 98 -4.86 -3.09 12.97
N GLY A 99 -3.95 -3.97 12.55
CA GLY A 99 -4.24 -5.38 12.28
C GLY A 99 -3.06 -6.08 11.63
N PRO A 100 -3.18 -7.39 11.30
CA PRO A 100 -2.08 -8.21 10.81
C PRO A 100 -1.44 -7.68 9.51
N VAL A 101 -2.26 -7.21 8.55
CA VAL A 101 -1.78 -6.64 7.28
C VAL A 101 -0.87 -5.45 7.51
N ARG A 102 -1.27 -4.51 8.39
CA ARG A 102 -0.46 -3.33 8.73
C ARG A 102 0.88 -3.70 9.37
N ASN A 103 0.94 -4.81 10.10
CA ASN A 103 2.16 -5.24 10.79
C ASN A 103 3.10 -6.04 9.89
N GLY A 104 2.56 -6.69 8.84
CA GLY A 104 3.34 -7.46 7.87
C GLY A 104 3.95 -6.64 6.72
N ILE A 105 3.44 -5.42 6.48
CA ILE A 105 3.96 -4.54 5.43
C ILE A 105 4.94 -3.55 6.07
N PRO A 106 6.21 -3.51 5.66
CA PRO A 106 7.26 -2.67 6.25
C PRO A 106 7.16 -1.18 5.82
N SER A 107 5.97 -0.60 5.96
CA SER A 107 5.60 0.70 5.42
C SER A 107 4.71 1.46 6.41
N TYR A 108 4.83 2.79 6.50
CA TYR A 108 3.88 3.60 7.25
C TYR A 108 2.55 3.72 6.49
N PHE A 109 2.61 4.15 5.23
CA PHE A 109 1.54 4.06 4.25
C PHE A 109 1.61 2.67 3.64
N THR A 110 0.67 1.81 4.04
CA THR A 110 0.72 0.38 3.72
C THR A 110 -0.01 0.01 2.44
N HIS A 111 -0.67 0.97 1.79
CA HIS A 111 -1.48 0.71 0.60
C HIS A 111 -1.53 1.92 -0.32
N ALA A 112 -1.57 1.65 -1.63
CA ALA A 112 -1.68 2.64 -2.70
C ALA A 112 -2.97 2.39 -3.50
N ILE A 113 -3.71 3.46 -3.77
CA ILE A 113 -4.99 3.43 -4.47
C ILE A 113 -4.91 4.42 -5.63
N ILE A 114 -5.42 4.07 -6.81
CA ILE A 114 -5.48 4.99 -7.94
C ILE A 114 -6.86 5.65 -7.94
N TRP A 115 -6.90 6.99 -7.89
CA TRP A 115 -8.14 7.74 -7.97
C TRP A 115 -8.58 7.86 -9.42
N LEU A 116 -9.68 7.23 -9.80
CA LEU A 116 -10.27 7.40 -11.13
C LEU A 116 -11.08 8.70 -11.16
N GLY A 117 -11.89 8.92 -10.14
CA GLY A 117 -12.71 10.10 -9.95
C GLY A 117 -14.19 9.90 -10.22
N THR A 118 -14.97 10.83 -9.70
CA THR A 118 -16.41 10.93 -9.95
C THR A 118 -16.68 11.25 -11.43
N LYS A 119 -17.91 10.97 -11.89
CA LYS A 119 -18.38 11.42 -13.23
C LYS A 119 -18.03 12.90 -13.48
N ARG A 120 -18.33 13.78 -12.51
CA ARG A 120 -18.01 15.22 -12.61
C ARG A 120 -16.53 15.48 -12.86
N GLN A 121 -15.64 14.84 -12.09
CA GLN A 121 -14.19 15.00 -12.26
C GLN A 121 -13.70 14.44 -13.60
N LEU A 122 -14.20 13.28 -14.01
CA LEU A 122 -13.85 12.64 -15.28
C LEU A 122 -14.34 13.45 -16.48
N THR A 123 -15.55 14.02 -16.44
CA THR A 123 -16.08 14.92 -17.47
C THR A 123 -15.24 16.19 -17.56
N ALA A 124 -14.95 16.84 -16.42
CA ALA A 124 -14.10 18.02 -16.39
C ALA A 124 -12.67 17.76 -16.89
N ALA A 125 -12.19 16.52 -16.76
CA ALA A 125 -10.90 16.09 -17.27
C ALA A 125 -10.92 15.65 -18.75
N GLY A 126 -12.07 15.63 -19.42
CA GLY A 126 -12.23 15.13 -20.78
C GLY A 126 -12.03 13.61 -20.90
N LEU A 127 -12.25 12.87 -19.81
CA LEU A 127 -12.00 11.42 -19.71
C LEU A 127 -13.30 10.59 -19.66
N TRP A 128 -14.44 11.19 -19.35
CA TRP A 128 -15.72 10.48 -19.19
C TRP A 128 -16.12 9.68 -20.44
N ASP A 129 -15.90 10.27 -21.61
CA ASP A 129 -16.30 9.68 -22.89
C ASP A 129 -15.25 8.71 -23.46
N HIS A 130 -14.14 8.47 -22.75
CA HIS A 130 -13.10 7.54 -23.19
C HIS A 130 -13.67 6.11 -23.34
N PRO A 131 -13.40 5.40 -24.45
CA PRO A 131 -14.01 4.08 -24.72
C PRO A 131 -13.77 3.05 -23.63
N SER A 132 -12.55 2.98 -23.08
CA SER A 132 -12.23 2.03 -21.99
C SER A 132 -13.05 2.23 -20.72
N LEU A 133 -13.62 3.42 -20.50
CA LEU A 133 -14.46 3.69 -19.33
C LEU A 133 -15.88 3.13 -19.50
N ALA A 134 -16.32 2.84 -20.73
CA ALA A 134 -17.70 2.47 -21.04
C ALA A 134 -18.25 1.32 -20.19
N PRO A 135 -17.51 0.21 -19.93
CA PRO A 135 -18.00 -0.89 -19.09
C PRO A 135 -18.21 -0.50 -17.62
N TYR A 136 -17.53 0.55 -17.15
CA TYR A 136 -17.44 0.92 -15.73
C TYR A 136 -18.21 2.20 -15.38
N ARG A 137 -18.86 2.86 -16.36
CA ARG A 137 -19.60 4.12 -16.11
C ARG A 137 -20.69 3.95 -15.06
N GLY A 138 -21.42 2.83 -15.10
CA GLY A 138 -22.46 2.52 -14.12
C GLY A 138 -21.91 2.39 -12.69
N ASP A 139 -20.77 1.69 -12.54
CA ASP A 139 -20.09 1.55 -11.24
C ASP A 139 -19.59 2.90 -10.72
N ILE A 140 -18.99 3.71 -11.58
CA ILE A 140 -18.51 5.05 -11.22
C ILE A 140 -19.65 5.98 -10.80
N GLU A 141 -20.80 5.91 -11.49
CA GLU A 141 -22.02 6.63 -11.10
C GLU A 141 -22.59 6.12 -9.77
N ALA A 142 -22.45 4.82 -9.47
CA ALA A 142 -22.81 4.22 -8.19
C ALA A 142 -21.79 4.51 -7.05
N GLY A 143 -20.69 5.20 -7.36
CA GLY A 143 -19.71 5.69 -6.39
C GLY A 143 -18.41 4.88 -6.32
N ASP A 144 -18.19 3.90 -7.19
CA ASP A 144 -16.96 3.11 -7.30
C ASP A 144 -15.90 3.89 -8.12
N VAL A 145 -15.30 4.87 -7.45
CA VAL A 145 -14.49 5.97 -8.06
C VAL A 145 -12.98 5.81 -7.89
N ALA A 146 -12.53 4.70 -7.31
CA ALA A 146 -11.12 4.40 -7.09
C ALA A 146 -10.80 2.98 -7.51
N LEU A 147 -9.52 2.69 -7.78
CA LEU A 147 -9.02 1.39 -8.20
C LEU A 147 -7.96 0.92 -7.19
N GLU A 148 -8.05 -0.32 -6.73
CA GLU A 148 -7.08 -0.90 -5.82
C GLU A 148 -6.74 -2.36 -6.14
N ALA A 149 -5.54 -2.79 -5.76
CA ALA A 149 -5.11 -4.18 -5.76
C ALA A 149 -5.03 -4.68 -4.31
N ILE A 150 -5.98 -5.53 -3.90
CA ILE A 150 -5.99 -6.10 -2.54
C ILE A 150 -6.79 -7.41 -2.54
N ASN A 151 -6.59 -8.25 -1.52
CA ASN A 151 -7.27 -9.53 -1.34
C ASN A 151 -7.00 -10.54 -2.47
N THR A 152 -7.86 -10.53 -3.47
CA THR A 152 -7.89 -11.56 -4.51
C THR A 152 -7.53 -11.00 -5.88
N HIS A 153 -7.87 -9.74 -6.16
CA HIS A 153 -7.67 -9.13 -7.48
C HIS A 153 -7.80 -7.61 -7.43
N VAL A 154 -7.44 -6.98 -8.54
CA VAL A 154 -7.67 -5.55 -8.79
C VAL A 154 -9.15 -5.28 -9.06
N HIS A 155 -9.73 -4.31 -8.37
CA HIS A 155 -11.15 -3.96 -8.53
C HIS A 155 -11.43 -2.49 -8.23
N LEU A 156 -12.62 -2.04 -8.62
CA LEU A 156 -13.12 -0.71 -8.26
C LEU A 156 -13.57 -0.66 -6.80
N MET A 157 -13.44 0.51 -6.19
CA MET A 157 -13.71 0.75 -4.79
C MET A 157 -14.47 2.06 -4.57
N LYS A 158 -15.44 2.02 -3.66
CA LYS A 158 -16.21 3.19 -3.21
C LYS A 158 -15.38 4.22 -2.45
N LEU A 159 -15.75 5.50 -2.58
CA LEU A 159 -15.18 6.58 -1.77
C LEU A 159 -15.21 6.27 -0.26
N SER A 160 -16.31 5.74 0.25
CA SER A 160 -16.46 5.40 1.67
C SER A 160 -15.43 4.37 2.17
N ARG A 161 -14.87 3.54 1.28
CA ARG A 161 -13.79 2.60 1.61
C ARG A 161 -12.41 3.26 1.53
N VAL A 162 -12.22 4.22 0.63
CA VAL A 162 -11.02 5.07 0.57
C VAL A 162 -10.88 5.88 1.86
N THR A 163 -11.99 6.39 2.39
CA THR A 163 -12.03 7.27 3.57
C THR A 163 -12.18 6.51 4.90
N ASP A 164 -12.39 5.18 4.86
CA ASP A 164 -12.34 4.28 6.02
C ASP A 164 -10.88 4.05 6.48
N ARG A 165 -10.19 5.15 6.80
CA ARG A 165 -8.77 5.22 7.15
C ARG A 165 -8.56 6.27 8.25
N ASP A 166 -7.45 6.17 8.97
CA ASP A 166 -7.05 7.21 9.95
C ASP A 166 -6.00 8.17 9.40
N VAL A 167 -5.29 7.76 8.34
CA VAL A 167 -4.27 8.56 7.67
C VAL A 167 -4.36 8.34 6.16
N LEU A 168 -4.34 9.45 5.42
CA LEU A 168 -4.44 9.48 3.96
C LEU A 168 -3.53 10.57 3.42
N ALA A 169 -2.86 10.31 2.30
CA ALA A 169 -2.11 11.31 1.54
C ALA A 169 -2.49 11.27 0.06
N ILE A 170 -2.53 12.45 -0.56
CA ILE A 170 -2.76 12.62 -1.99
C ILE A 170 -1.41 12.88 -2.64
N VAL A 171 -0.97 11.94 -3.48
CA VAL A 171 0.23 12.03 -4.28
C VAL A 171 -0.16 12.23 -5.74
N ARG A 172 0.29 13.33 -6.33
CA ARG A 172 0.09 13.58 -7.76
C ARG A 172 1.30 13.10 -8.56
N PRO A 173 1.10 12.22 -9.57
CA PRO A 173 2.17 11.83 -10.47
C PRO A 173 2.79 13.03 -11.21
N PRO A 174 4.04 12.91 -11.70
CA PRO A 174 4.66 13.89 -12.57
C PRO A 174 3.84 14.14 -13.85
N GLN A 175 3.93 15.37 -14.36
CA GLN A 175 3.23 15.75 -15.59
C GLN A 175 3.64 14.89 -16.79
N SER A 176 4.88 14.40 -16.82
CA SER A 176 5.37 13.47 -17.84
C SER A 176 4.56 12.18 -17.89
N ALA A 177 4.25 11.59 -16.73
CA ALA A 177 3.42 10.39 -16.62
C ALA A 177 1.96 10.65 -17.02
N LEU A 178 1.48 11.89 -16.85
CA LEU A 178 0.12 12.30 -17.18
C LEU A 178 -0.03 12.88 -18.60
N ARG A 179 1.01 12.86 -19.45
CA ARG A 179 0.96 13.43 -20.80
C ARG A 179 -0.17 12.85 -21.65
N HIS A 180 -0.48 11.57 -21.48
CA HIS A 180 -1.52 10.85 -22.23
C HIS A 180 -2.55 10.23 -21.30
N ARG A 181 -3.30 11.08 -20.58
CA ARG A 181 -4.27 10.69 -19.53
C ARG A 181 -5.25 9.60 -19.98
N GLY A 182 -5.74 9.64 -21.22
CA GLY A 182 -6.62 8.59 -21.75
C GLY A 182 -5.96 7.20 -21.81
N ARG A 183 -4.69 7.12 -22.23
CA ARG A 183 -3.92 5.86 -22.22
C ARG A 183 -3.61 5.37 -20.81
N VAL A 184 -3.33 6.28 -19.88
CA VAL A 184 -3.12 5.94 -18.47
C VAL A 184 -4.41 5.41 -17.85
N LEU A 185 -5.55 6.05 -18.12
CA LEU A 185 -6.86 5.58 -17.69
C LEU A 185 -7.17 4.20 -18.28
N ALA A 186 -6.94 3.99 -19.57
CA ALA A 186 -7.13 2.68 -20.22
C ALA A 186 -6.31 1.59 -19.52
N ARG A 187 -5.01 1.85 -19.29
CA ARG A 187 -4.14 0.92 -18.53
C ARG A 187 -4.68 0.61 -17.15
N ALA A 188 -5.13 1.62 -16.40
CA ALA A 188 -5.73 1.42 -15.09
C ALA A 188 -6.92 0.46 -15.15
N LEU A 189 -7.83 0.67 -16.09
CA LEU A 189 -9.01 -0.18 -16.24
C LEU A 189 -8.67 -1.59 -16.73
N ASP A 190 -7.68 -1.72 -17.63
CA ASP A 190 -7.21 -3.02 -18.15
C ASP A 190 -6.60 -3.91 -17.05
N THR A 191 -6.21 -3.37 -15.90
CA THR A 191 -5.73 -4.17 -14.77
C THR A 191 -6.84 -4.84 -13.96
N ILE A 192 -8.10 -4.40 -14.11
CA ILE A 192 -9.23 -4.94 -13.33
C ILE A 192 -9.33 -6.47 -13.54
N GLY A 193 -9.43 -7.21 -12.44
CA GLY A 193 -9.45 -8.66 -12.44
C GLY A 193 -8.08 -9.33 -12.30
N ARG A 194 -6.97 -8.60 -12.45
CA ARG A 194 -5.63 -9.18 -12.27
C ARG A 194 -5.43 -9.65 -10.82
N PRO A 195 -4.92 -10.87 -10.58
CA PRO A 195 -4.81 -11.39 -9.22
C PRO A 195 -3.86 -10.59 -8.34
N TYR A 196 -4.18 -10.51 -7.05
CA TYR A 196 -3.34 -9.83 -6.07
C TYR A 196 -2.16 -10.70 -5.65
N ASP A 197 -0.97 -10.12 -5.62
CA ASP A 197 0.21 -10.79 -5.09
C ASP A 197 0.32 -10.62 -3.56
N THR A 198 0.09 -11.74 -2.85
CA THR A 198 0.21 -11.79 -1.39
C THR A 198 1.63 -11.99 -0.89
N ASN A 199 2.56 -12.39 -1.77
CA ASN A 199 3.95 -12.66 -1.44
C ASN A 199 4.84 -11.40 -1.53
N LEU A 200 4.34 -10.33 -2.16
CA LEU A 200 5.07 -9.10 -2.43
C LEU A 200 6.36 -9.35 -3.24
N ASP A 201 6.27 -10.28 -4.19
CA ASP A 201 7.28 -10.76 -5.11
C ASP A 201 7.18 -10.02 -6.45
N LEU A 202 8.05 -9.03 -6.65
CA LEU A 202 8.12 -8.23 -7.89
C LEU A 202 8.42 -9.09 -9.14
N ASP A 203 8.93 -10.31 -8.94
CA ASP A 203 9.27 -11.21 -10.04
C ASP A 203 8.09 -12.07 -10.49
N ASP A 204 6.98 -12.09 -9.74
CA ASP A 204 5.70 -12.64 -10.20
C ASP A 204 5.05 -11.67 -11.20
N ARG A 205 4.99 -12.08 -12.48
CA ARG A 205 4.39 -11.26 -13.54
C ARG A 205 2.91 -11.52 -13.74
N ASP A 206 2.36 -12.57 -13.16
CA ASP A 206 0.95 -12.95 -13.34
C ASP A 206 0.06 -12.22 -12.33
N ARG A 207 0.64 -11.84 -11.19
CA ARG A 207 -0.04 -11.15 -10.10
C ARG A 207 0.53 -9.75 -9.91
N LEU A 208 -0.15 -8.91 -9.13
CA LEU A 208 0.39 -7.60 -8.79
C LEU A 208 0.03 -7.13 -7.38
N THR A 209 0.93 -6.39 -6.76
CA THR A 209 0.72 -5.65 -5.51
C THR A 209 0.13 -4.27 -5.76
N CYS A 210 -0.28 -3.55 -4.69
CA CYS A 210 -0.77 -2.17 -4.82
C CYS A 210 0.29 -1.19 -5.33
N ALA A 211 1.58 -1.40 -5.03
CA ALA A 211 2.67 -0.58 -5.54
C ALA A 211 3.01 -0.94 -7.01
N GLU A 212 2.91 -2.21 -7.38
CA GLU A 212 3.05 -2.66 -8.76
C GLU A 212 1.92 -2.13 -9.66
N LEU A 213 0.69 -2.06 -9.15
CA LEU A 213 -0.43 -1.42 -9.84
C LEU A 213 -0.07 0.01 -10.26
N VAL A 214 0.61 0.77 -9.40
CA VAL A 214 1.02 2.15 -9.71
C VAL A 214 2.01 2.18 -10.87
N VAL A 215 3.04 1.33 -10.90
CA VAL A 215 4.00 1.34 -12.02
C VAL A 215 3.39 0.80 -13.31
N GLU A 216 2.46 -0.15 -13.23
CA GLU A 216 1.74 -0.69 -14.40
C GLU A 216 0.90 0.41 -15.08
N VAL A 217 0.18 1.19 -14.28
CA VAL A 217 -0.66 2.30 -14.78
C VAL A 217 0.19 3.46 -15.29
N PHE A 218 1.30 3.75 -14.61
CA PHE A 218 2.20 4.83 -14.96
C PHE A 218 3.60 4.30 -15.31
N PRO A 219 3.80 3.71 -16.51
CA PRO A 219 5.02 2.99 -16.87
C PRO A 219 6.29 3.87 -16.92
N SER A 220 6.13 5.20 -16.97
CA SER A 220 7.24 6.15 -16.93
C SER A 220 7.70 6.47 -15.51
N LEU A 221 7.02 5.97 -14.48
CA LEU A 221 7.44 6.14 -13.08
C LEU A 221 8.52 5.11 -12.77
N VAL A 222 9.59 5.59 -12.13
CA VAL A 222 10.64 4.74 -11.61
C VAL A 222 10.52 4.75 -10.10
N LEU A 223 10.09 3.62 -9.54
CA LEU A 223 10.09 3.40 -8.09
C LEU A 223 11.33 2.59 -7.70
N PRO A 224 11.92 2.83 -6.52
CA PRO A 224 13.01 2.01 -6.02
C PRO A 224 12.56 0.57 -5.84
N VAL A 225 13.34 -0.36 -6.38
CA VAL A 225 13.20 -1.78 -6.07
C VAL A 225 13.98 -2.04 -4.78
N ARG A 226 13.30 -2.66 -3.82
CA ARG A 226 13.87 -3.06 -2.54
C ARG A 226 13.96 -4.57 -2.44
N TYR A 227 14.75 -5.07 -1.50
CA TYR A 227 14.79 -6.48 -1.17
C TYR A 227 14.23 -6.72 0.23
N SER A 228 13.29 -7.66 0.35
CA SER A 228 12.56 -7.96 1.58
C SER A 228 12.19 -9.43 1.63
N LEU A 229 12.44 -10.11 2.76
CA LEU A 229 12.10 -11.52 2.99
C LEU A 229 12.52 -12.47 1.84
N GLY A 230 13.68 -12.20 1.24
CA GLY A 230 14.21 -13.00 0.14
C GLY A 230 13.72 -12.61 -1.26
N ARG A 231 12.94 -11.53 -1.41
CA ARG A 231 12.31 -11.13 -2.68
C ARG A 231 12.62 -9.70 -3.05
N ARG A 232 12.65 -9.42 -4.37
CA ARG A 232 12.55 -8.05 -4.87
C ARG A 232 11.11 -7.58 -4.67
N THR A 233 10.93 -6.33 -4.25
CA THR A 233 9.61 -5.78 -3.92
C THR A 233 9.57 -4.27 -4.11
N LEU A 234 8.39 -3.74 -4.42
CA LEU A 234 8.11 -2.31 -4.38
C LEU A 234 7.42 -1.97 -3.05
N ILE A 235 8.03 -1.08 -2.27
CA ILE A 235 7.46 -0.66 -0.97
C ILE A 235 6.58 0.58 -1.17
N PRO A 236 5.30 0.56 -0.75
CA PRO A 236 4.39 1.68 -0.98
C PRO A 236 4.87 3.02 -0.39
N ASP A 237 5.59 3.02 0.74
CA ASP A 237 6.13 4.24 1.36
C ASP A 237 7.05 5.03 0.42
N ASP A 238 7.73 4.38 -0.52
CA ASP A 238 8.60 5.08 -1.47
C ASP A 238 7.85 6.07 -2.35
N ILE A 239 6.57 5.80 -2.67
CA ILE A 239 5.73 6.72 -3.44
C ILE A 239 5.54 8.03 -2.65
N VAL A 240 5.24 7.92 -1.35
CA VAL A 240 5.08 9.10 -0.49
C VAL A 240 6.43 9.78 -0.23
N ARG A 241 7.50 9.00 -0.06
CA ARG A 241 8.86 9.51 0.12
C ARG A 241 9.28 10.39 -1.05
N LEU A 242 9.24 9.86 -2.28
CA LEU A 242 9.57 10.61 -3.49
C LEU A 242 8.72 11.88 -3.60
N ALA A 243 7.42 11.80 -3.32
CA ALA A 243 6.52 12.93 -3.34
C ALA A 243 6.81 14.01 -2.27
N ALA A 244 7.21 13.58 -1.08
CA ALA A 244 7.55 14.43 0.06
C ALA A 244 8.94 15.06 -0.07
N GLU A 245 9.86 14.43 -0.80
CA GLU A 245 11.18 14.95 -1.13
C GLU A 245 11.18 15.80 -2.41
N GLY A 246 10.12 15.70 -3.21
CA GLY A 246 10.02 16.40 -4.51
C GLY A 246 10.85 15.72 -5.60
N GLU A 247 11.12 14.43 -5.44
CA GLU A 247 11.90 13.61 -6.37
C GLU A 247 11.00 12.91 -7.40
N ALA A 248 11.61 12.49 -8.52
CA ALA A 248 10.93 11.83 -9.64
C ALA A 248 9.69 12.59 -10.17
N GLY A 249 9.58 13.88 -9.86
CA GLY A 249 8.47 14.76 -10.20
C GLY A 249 7.13 14.44 -9.53
N PHE A 250 7.11 13.53 -8.55
CA PHE A 250 5.94 13.33 -7.69
C PHE A 250 5.68 14.57 -6.84
N ARG A 251 4.41 14.85 -6.56
CA ARG A 251 4.03 15.96 -5.68
C ARG A 251 3.09 15.49 -4.59
N LEU A 252 3.54 15.59 -3.34
CA LEU A 252 2.67 15.47 -2.18
C LEU A 252 1.75 16.70 -2.16
N ARG A 253 0.47 16.50 -2.50
CA ARG A 253 -0.54 17.57 -2.54
C ARG A 253 -0.99 17.91 -1.13
N GLU A 254 -1.53 16.91 -0.44
CA GLU A 254 -2.04 17.02 0.91
C GLU A 254 -1.90 15.69 1.64
N ALA A 255 -1.85 15.74 2.96
CA ALA A 255 -1.94 14.57 3.81
C ALA A 255 -2.75 14.90 5.06
N PHE A 256 -3.49 13.93 5.56
CA PHE A 256 -4.45 14.10 6.63
C PHE A 256 -4.30 12.99 7.66
N ALA A 257 -4.63 13.30 8.90
CA ALA A 257 -4.78 12.33 9.96
C ALA A 257 -6.00 12.65 10.84
N THR A 258 -6.50 11.64 11.54
CA THR A 258 -7.58 11.78 12.51
C THR A 258 -7.03 12.12 13.89
N ARG A 259 -7.79 12.91 14.65
CA ARG A 259 -7.60 13.17 16.07
C ARG A 259 -8.43 12.19 16.89
N PRO A 260 -8.09 11.97 18.18
CA PRO A 260 -8.92 11.17 19.08
C PRO A 260 -10.37 11.67 19.18
N ASP A 261 -10.59 12.99 19.06
CA ASP A 261 -11.89 13.66 19.11
C ASP A 261 -12.73 13.51 17.81
N GLY A 262 -12.25 12.76 16.82
CA GLY A 262 -12.95 12.50 15.56
C GLY A 262 -12.78 13.57 14.48
N ARG A 263 -12.12 14.70 14.77
CA ARG A 263 -11.79 15.70 13.75
C ARG A 263 -10.57 15.26 12.93
N TYR A 264 -10.48 15.72 11.68
CA TYR A 264 -9.27 15.55 10.87
C TYR A 264 -8.39 16.80 10.93
N TYR A 265 -7.10 16.63 10.64
CA TYR A 265 -6.14 17.73 10.49
C TYR A 265 -5.17 17.44 9.34
N ARG A 266 -4.65 18.50 8.73
CA ARG A 266 -3.63 18.39 7.68
C ARG A 266 -2.25 18.16 8.32
N LEU A 267 -1.51 17.22 7.75
CA LEU A 267 -0.11 16.95 8.07
C LEU A 267 0.79 17.84 7.22
N ARG A 268 1.78 18.47 7.85
CA ARG A 268 2.84 19.18 7.14
C ARG A 268 3.79 18.17 6.50
N ARG A 269 4.44 18.58 5.39
CA ARG A 269 5.42 17.75 4.67
C ARG A 269 6.47 17.12 5.61
N GLY A 270 7.04 17.90 6.52
CA GLY A 270 8.02 17.39 7.50
C GLY A 270 7.44 16.37 8.51
N GLU A 271 6.14 16.45 8.83
CA GLU A 271 5.47 15.44 9.66
C GLU A 271 5.24 14.14 8.89
N VAL A 272 4.93 14.25 7.59
CA VAL A 272 4.84 13.08 6.70
C VAL A 272 6.18 12.39 6.58
N GLN A 273 7.27 13.14 6.32
CA GLN A 273 8.62 12.59 6.20
C GLN A 273 9.06 11.85 7.47
N LYS A 274 8.82 12.41 8.66
CA LYS A 274 9.14 11.77 9.94
C LYS A 274 8.40 10.46 10.22
N ARG A 275 7.31 10.20 9.48
CA ARG A 275 6.47 9.00 9.65
C ARG A 275 6.89 7.86 8.73
N LEU A 276 7.57 8.15 7.62
CA LEU A 276 8.01 7.14 6.66
C LEU A 276 8.95 6.14 7.32
N THR A 277 8.83 4.86 6.95
CA THR A 277 9.76 3.81 7.39
C THR A 277 10.97 3.70 6.48
N THR A 278 10.84 4.15 5.22
CA THR A 278 11.92 4.16 4.24
C THR A 278 12.82 5.38 4.40
N PRO A 279 14.15 5.23 4.47
CA PRO A 279 15.07 6.36 4.57
C PRO A 279 15.13 7.17 3.27
N ALA A 280 15.42 8.47 3.39
CA ALA A 280 15.49 9.44 2.29
C ALA A 280 16.50 9.07 1.20
N ARG A 281 17.59 8.40 1.58
CA ARG A 281 18.60 7.86 0.66
C ARG A 281 18.79 6.39 0.97
N THR A 282 18.43 5.54 0.02
CA THR A 282 19.01 4.20 -0.03
C THR A 282 20.31 4.37 -0.83
N PRO A 283 21.49 4.00 -0.32
CA PRO A 283 22.70 3.99 -1.15
C PRO A 283 22.39 3.19 -2.42
N PRO A 284 22.87 3.61 -3.61
CA PRO A 284 22.62 2.88 -4.83
C PRO A 284 23.06 1.44 -4.60
N PHE A 285 22.12 0.51 -4.69
CA PHE A 285 22.50 -0.85 -5.04
C PHE A 285 22.91 -0.73 -6.51
N ASP A 286 24.22 -0.67 -6.73
CA ASP A 286 24.79 -0.78 -8.07
C ASP A 286 24.30 -2.09 -8.67
N TYR A 287 23.31 -2.02 -9.55
CA TYR A 287 22.95 -3.11 -10.44
C TYR A 287 23.81 -2.94 -11.70
N TYR A 288 24.89 -3.71 -11.77
CA TYR A 288 25.43 -4.21 -13.04
C TYR A 288 24.92 -5.64 -13.24
#